data_AF-A0A1W1X6G2-F1
#
_entry.id   AF-A0A1W1X6G2-F1
#
_cell.length_a   1.000
_cell.length_b   1.000
_cell.length_c   1.000
_cell.angle_alpha   90.00
_cell.angle_beta   90.00
_cell.angle_gamma   90.00
#
_symmetry.space_group_name_H-M   'P 1'
#
loop_
_entity.id
_entity.type
_entity.pdbx_description
1 polymer ?
#
loop_
_entity_poly.entity_id
_entity_poly.type
_entity_poly.pdbx_seq_one_letter_code
_entity_poly.pdbx_strand_id
1 'polypeptide(L)'
;MEKINQKQKELGNEISSKLTEILGKKVEIGFVLGEDKGFIFDIFDDKYDYKKIRLNYLKDIEINLYISYILDALKQEKYEIHEPTAEERYVIDILEETGVENLYIIDGILCNVASEYEIDLSCVDALSYNRPECNIYITSDEEQFYVDLVNEKIEVLGEDISDDEVETITPEFLQKVSEAWNSLNYWCSLEFDDNFIYLYDKEHNKKTKLLAIDDIELIKFKNNEIDIDFDEDENGFDCLSINKYGVTM
;
A
#
# COMPACT_ATOMS: atom_id res chain seq x y z
N MET A 1 -1.21 8.55 -25.38
CA MET A 1 -1.76 9.27 -24.21
C MET A 1 -2.49 10.50 -24.68
N GLU A 2 -3.82 10.51 -24.56
CA GLU A 2 -4.58 11.74 -24.66
C GLU A 2 -4.21 12.66 -23.48
N LYS A 3 -3.89 13.92 -23.77
CA LYS A 3 -3.53 14.89 -22.73
C LYS A 3 -4.77 15.69 -22.33
N ILE A 4 -4.87 16.00 -21.03
CA ILE A 4 -5.83 16.99 -20.52
C ILE A 4 -5.61 18.29 -21.30
N ASN A 5 -6.70 18.86 -21.83
CA ASN A 5 -6.61 20.16 -22.48
C ASN A 5 -6.40 21.23 -21.40
N GLN A 6 -5.41 22.12 -21.58
CA GLN A 6 -5.13 23.22 -20.66
C GLN A 6 -6.40 24.03 -20.31
N LYS A 7 -7.29 24.26 -21.28
CA LYS A 7 -8.57 24.95 -21.05
C LYS A 7 -9.53 24.18 -20.14
N GLN A 8 -9.55 22.85 -20.24
CA GLN A 8 -10.35 22.00 -19.35
C GLN A 8 -9.80 22.08 -17.93
N LYS A 9 -8.47 22.02 -17.77
CA LYS A 9 -7.82 22.14 -16.46
C LYS A 9 -8.10 23.49 -15.79
N GLU A 10 -7.92 24.59 -16.53
CA GLU A 10 -8.19 25.95 -16.04
C GLU A 10 -9.67 26.13 -15.64
N LEU A 11 -10.59 25.68 -16.50
CA LEU A 11 -12.03 25.76 -16.24
C LEU A 11 -12.41 24.98 -14.98
N GLY A 12 -11.95 23.74 -14.88
CA GLY A 12 -12.24 22.86 -13.75
C GLY A 12 -11.73 23.42 -12.42
N ASN A 13 -10.49 23.89 -12.40
CA ASN A 13 -9.90 24.51 -11.21
C ASN A 13 -10.67 25.79 -10.80
N GLU A 14 -11.10 26.62 -11.75
CA GLU A 14 -11.90 27.80 -11.44
C GLU A 14 -13.27 27.45 -10.84
N ILE A 15 -13.92 26.39 -11.35
CA ILE A 15 -15.19 25.89 -10.80
C ILE A 15 -14.98 25.37 -9.36
N SER A 16 -13.95 24.54 -9.12
CA SER A 16 -13.61 24.00 -7.80
C SER A 16 -13.36 25.12 -6.77
N SER A 17 -12.58 26.14 -7.12
CA SER A 17 -12.32 27.29 -6.25
C SER A 17 -13.60 28.05 -5.90
N LYS A 18 -14.46 28.33 -6.88
CA LYS A 18 -15.74 29.04 -6.63
C LYS A 18 -16.70 28.21 -5.79
N LEU A 19 -16.78 26.90 -6.02
CA LEU A 19 -17.61 26.02 -5.21
C LEU A 19 -17.10 25.95 -3.77
N THR A 20 -15.78 25.91 -3.57
CA THR A 20 -15.15 25.97 -2.25
C THR A 20 -15.59 27.23 -1.49
N GLU A 21 -15.55 28.39 -2.16
CA GLU A 21 -16.01 29.66 -1.59
C GLU A 21 -17.51 29.68 -1.26
N ILE A 22 -18.36 29.17 -2.17
CA ILE A 22 -19.83 29.18 -2.02
C ILE A 22 -20.29 28.23 -0.92
N LEU A 23 -19.72 27.02 -0.88
CA LEU A 23 -20.14 25.96 0.03
C LEU A 23 -19.46 26.04 1.39
N GLY A 24 -18.34 26.76 1.50
CA GLY A 24 -17.50 26.77 2.71
C GLY A 24 -16.92 25.39 3.03
N LYS A 25 -16.70 24.56 2.01
CA LYS A 25 -16.25 23.17 2.10
C LYS A 25 -15.08 22.96 1.16
N LYS A 26 -14.20 22.00 1.47
CA LYS A 26 -13.14 21.58 0.56
C LYS A 26 -13.80 20.95 -0.69
N VAL A 27 -13.40 21.40 -1.87
CA VAL A 27 -13.85 20.84 -3.15
C VAL A 27 -12.64 20.51 -4.00
N GLU A 28 -12.44 19.22 -4.29
CA GLU A 28 -11.39 18.75 -5.18
C GLU A 28 -11.93 18.42 -6.57
N ILE A 29 -11.02 18.36 -7.54
CA ILE A 29 -11.38 18.09 -8.93
C ILE A 29 -10.49 17.03 -9.57
N GLY A 30 -11.14 15.96 -10.04
CA GLY A 30 -10.60 14.98 -10.97
C GLY A 30 -10.95 15.29 -12.43
N PHE A 31 -10.14 14.81 -13.37
CA PHE A 31 -10.35 15.01 -14.79
C PHE A 31 -10.55 13.67 -15.51
N VAL A 32 -11.68 13.53 -16.19
CA VAL A 32 -11.95 12.33 -17.03
C VAL A 32 -11.29 12.53 -18.40
N LEU A 33 -10.48 11.56 -18.79
CA LEU A 33 -9.79 11.45 -20.07
C LEU A 33 -10.51 10.46 -21.00
N GLY A 34 -10.37 10.61 -22.32
CA GLY A 34 -11.03 9.77 -23.33
C GLY A 34 -12.04 10.51 -24.21
N GLU A 35 -12.93 9.77 -24.85
CA GLU A 35 -14.00 10.31 -25.71
C GLU A 35 -14.99 11.17 -24.91
N ASP A 36 -15.31 10.75 -23.68
CA ASP A 36 -16.19 11.44 -22.74
C ASP A 36 -15.40 12.31 -21.75
N LYS A 37 -14.70 13.34 -22.27
CA LYS A 37 -13.95 14.27 -21.42
C LYS A 37 -14.86 14.90 -20.39
N GLY A 38 -14.39 15.03 -19.16
CA GLY A 38 -15.22 15.49 -18.07
C GLY A 38 -14.49 15.97 -16.83
N PHE A 39 -15.28 16.21 -15.80
CA PHE A 39 -14.88 16.62 -14.47
C PHE A 39 -15.50 15.67 -13.45
N ILE A 40 -14.75 15.39 -12.40
CA ILE A 40 -15.24 14.76 -11.17
C ILE A 40 -15.04 15.81 -10.09
N PHE A 41 -16.10 16.18 -9.38
CA PHE A 41 -16.03 17.11 -8.26
C PHE A 41 -16.32 16.36 -6.97
N ASP A 42 -15.34 16.35 -6.07
CA ASP A 42 -15.42 15.71 -4.76
C ASP A 42 -15.63 16.79 -3.71
N ILE A 43 -16.81 16.78 -3.09
CA ILE A 43 -17.30 17.83 -2.18
C ILE A 43 -17.34 17.26 -0.77
N PHE A 44 -16.33 17.60 0.01
CA PHE A 44 -16.08 17.03 1.33
C PHE A 44 -17.05 17.58 2.38
N ASP A 45 -17.74 16.68 3.08
CA ASP A 45 -18.53 17.02 4.27
C ASP A 45 -17.62 17.11 5.50
N ASP A 46 -16.63 16.22 5.59
CA ASP A 46 -15.50 16.27 6.51
C ASP A 46 -14.24 15.69 5.85
N LYS A 47 -13.22 15.28 6.62
CA LYS A 47 -11.96 14.76 6.06
C LYS A 47 -12.05 13.33 5.50
N TYR A 48 -13.11 12.60 5.78
CA TYR A 48 -13.32 11.23 5.33
C TYR A 48 -14.42 11.15 4.27
N ASP A 49 -15.55 11.82 4.54
CA ASP A 49 -16.78 11.63 3.80
C ASP A 49 -16.96 12.75 2.76
N TYR A 50 -17.23 12.38 1.50
CA TYR A 50 -17.47 13.35 0.42
C TYR A 50 -18.55 12.90 -0.57
N LYS A 51 -19.13 13.90 -1.24
CA LYS A 51 -20.10 13.72 -2.33
C LYS A 51 -19.39 13.89 -3.67
N LYS A 52 -19.60 12.94 -4.58
CA LYS A 52 -19.01 12.95 -5.92
C LYS A 52 -20.04 13.31 -6.98
N ILE A 53 -19.69 14.28 -7.83
CA ILE A 53 -20.51 14.71 -8.97
C ILE A 53 -19.66 14.67 -10.24
N ARG A 54 -20.11 13.88 -11.23
CA ARG A 54 -19.45 13.76 -12.54
C ARG A 54 -20.17 14.60 -13.59
N LEU A 55 -19.40 15.34 -14.38
CA LEU A 55 -19.93 16.22 -15.44
C LEU A 55 -19.12 16.08 -16.71
N ASN A 56 -19.80 16.17 -17.86
CA ASN A 56 -19.14 16.22 -19.15
C ASN A 56 -18.53 17.61 -19.39
N TYR A 57 -17.35 17.63 -19.98
CA TYR A 57 -16.71 18.85 -20.47
C TYR A 57 -17.33 19.24 -21.80
N LEU A 58 -18.17 20.26 -21.74
CA LEU A 58 -18.78 20.90 -22.90
C LEU A 58 -18.01 22.18 -23.23
N LYS A 59 -17.52 22.26 -24.47
CA LYS A 59 -16.96 23.49 -25.01
C LYS A 59 -18.04 24.57 -25.03
N ASP A 60 -17.66 25.79 -24.68
CA ASP A 60 -18.50 27.00 -24.74
C ASP A 60 -19.64 27.09 -23.69
N ILE A 61 -19.60 26.27 -22.64
CA ILE A 61 -20.47 26.47 -21.46
C ILE A 61 -19.82 27.46 -20.48
N GLU A 62 -20.62 28.41 -19.99
CA GLU A 62 -20.19 29.36 -18.96
C GLU A 62 -20.00 28.66 -17.60
N ILE A 63 -18.99 29.10 -16.84
CA ILE A 63 -18.67 28.59 -15.50
C ILE A 63 -19.89 28.58 -14.57
N ASN A 64 -20.70 29.63 -14.61
CA ASN A 64 -21.87 29.78 -13.74
C ASN A 64 -22.92 28.69 -13.98
N LEU A 65 -23.00 28.12 -15.19
CA LEU A 65 -23.91 27.03 -15.50
C LEU A 65 -23.44 25.71 -14.88
N TYR A 66 -22.14 25.42 -14.92
CA TYR A 66 -21.57 24.26 -14.20
C TYR A 66 -21.82 24.37 -12.69
N ILE A 67 -21.53 25.53 -12.11
CA ILE A 67 -21.75 25.77 -10.68
C ILE A 67 -23.23 25.60 -10.33
N SER A 68 -24.14 26.21 -11.10
CA SER A 68 -25.58 26.09 -10.84
C SER A 68 -26.05 24.64 -10.92
N TYR A 69 -25.56 23.89 -11.90
CA TYR A 69 -25.88 22.46 -12.02
C TYR A 69 -25.40 21.66 -10.80
N ILE A 70 -24.17 21.89 -10.34
CA ILE A 70 -23.60 21.19 -9.17
C ILE A 70 -24.42 21.49 -7.91
N LEU A 71 -24.76 22.77 -7.68
CA LEU A 71 -25.58 23.17 -6.55
C LEU A 71 -27.00 22.56 -6.61
N ASP A 72 -27.60 22.51 -7.80
CA ASP A 72 -28.90 21.87 -8.00
C ASP A 72 -28.82 20.34 -7.81
N ALA A 73 -27.74 19.71 -8.25
CA ALA A 73 -27.50 18.28 -8.06
C ALA A 73 -27.36 17.93 -6.57
N LEU A 74 -26.60 18.74 -5.80
CA LEU A 74 -26.52 18.62 -4.35
C LEU A 74 -27.89 18.75 -3.68
N LYS A 75 -28.69 19.74 -4.10
CA LYS A 75 -30.03 19.98 -3.53
C LYS A 75 -31.01 18.85 -3.84
N GLN A 76 -30.85 18.20 -4.99
CA GLN A 76 -31.71 17.11 -5.46
C GLN A 76 -31.20 15.73 -5.06
N GLU A 77 -30.12 15.64 -4.28
CA GLU A 77 -29.48 14.37 -3.90
C GLU A 77 -29.07 13.52 -5.12
N LYS A 78 -28.61 14.19 -6.18
CA LYS A 78 -28.11 13.56 -7.41
C LYS A 78 -26.58 13.54 -7.43
N TYR A 79 -26.00 12.75 -6.53
CA TYR A 79 -24.56 12.56 -6.40
C TYR A 79 -24.27 11.13 -5.94
N GLU A 80 -23.03 10.69 -6.15
CA GLU A 80 -22.48 9.48 -5.52
C GLU A 80 -21.95 9.85 -4.13
N ILE A 81 -22.12 8.98 -3.14
CA ILE A 81 -21.55 9.13 -1.80
C ILE A 81 -20.32 8.23 -1.73
N HIS A 82 -19.18 8.78 -1.31
CA HIS A 82 -18.04 7.98 -0.91
C HIS A 82 -18.21 7.59 0.57
N GLU A 83 -18.19 6.29 0.84
CA GLU A 83 -18.23 5.74 2.19
C GLU A 83 -16.87 5.09 2.49
N PRO A 84 -15.97 5.76 3.20
CA PRO A 84 -14.60 5.29 3.38
C PRO A 84 -14.53 4.10 4.34
N THR A 85 -13.67 3.14 4.01
CA THR A 85 -13.40 1.94 4.83
C THR A 85 -12.70 2.30 6.13
N ALA A 86 -12.61 1.35 7.07
CA ALA A 86 -11.90 1.58 8.33
C ALA A 86 -10.40 1.80 8.09
N GLU A 87 -9.86 1.06 7.12
CA GLU A 87 -8.48 1.09 6.66
C GLU A 87 -8.17 2.43 6.00
N GLU A 88 -9.04 2.90 5.11
CA GLU A 88 -8.95 4.23 4.51
C GLU A 88 -8.92 5.34 5.58
N ARG A 89 -9.89 5.33 6.51
CA ARG A 89 -9.93 6.33 7.60
C ARG A 89 -8.65 6.29 8.44
N TYR A 90 -8.13 5.11 8.72
CA TYR A 90 -6.91 4.94 9.51
C TYR A 90 -5.67 5.48 8.80
N VAL A 91 -5.52 5.23 7.50
CA VAL A 91 -4.42 5.79 6.71
C VAL A 91 -4.54 7.31 6.61
N ILE A 92 -5.75 7.86 6.36
CA ILE A 92 -5.99 9.32 6.36
C ILE A 92 -5.48 9.95 7.66
N ASP A 93 -5.78 9.35 8.81
CA ASP A 93 -5.32 9.85 10.11
C ASP A 93 -3.79 9.82 10.25
N ILE A 94 -3.13 8.78 9.74
CA ILE A 94 -1.66 8.68 9.74
C ILE A 94 -1.03 9.76 8.85
N LEU A 95 -1.58 9.98 7.65
CA LEU A 95 -1.06 11.00 6.72
C LEU A 95 -1.22 12.41 7.32
N GLU A 96 -2.36 12.72 7.95
CA GLU A 96 -2.55 13.99 8.64
C GLU A 96 -1.62 14.17 9.84
N GLU A 97 -1.41 13.12 10.65
CA GLU A 97 -0.52 13.17 11.81
C GLU A 97 0.94 13.41 11.40
N THR A 98 1.36 12.79 10.31
CA THR A 98 2.74 12.87 9.81
C THR A 98 2.99 14.11 8.95
N GLY A 99 1.94 14.74 8.43
CA GLY A 99 2.02 15.97 7.64
C GLY A 99 2.66 15.77 6.27
N VAL A 100 2.53 14.59 5.70
CA VAL A 100 3.01 14.28 4.35
C VAL A 100 2.26 15.07 3.28
N GLU A 101 2.95 15.50 2.23
CA GLU A 101 2.36 16.41 1.23
C GLU A 101 2.07 15.74 -0.12
N ASN A 102 2.81 14.69 -0.49
CA ASN A 102 2.72 14.03 -1.80
C ASN A 102 1.95 12.71 -1.77
N LEU A 103 1.55 12.23 -0.58
CA LEU A 103 0.67 11.08 -0.40
C LEU A 103 -0.75 11.55 -0.10
N TYR A 104 -1.73 11.00 -0.79
CA TYR A 104 -3.13 11.37 -0.64
C TYR A 104 -4.03 10.18 -0.93
N ILE A 105 -5.24 10.21 -0.38
CA ILE A 105 -6.26 9.18 -0.65
C ILE A 105 -7.41 9.82 -1.41
N ILE A 106 -7.81 9.16 -2.50
CA ILE A 106 -8.99 9.50 -3.27
C ILE A 106 -9.65 8.22 -3.77
N ASP A 107 -10.98 8.14 -3.67
CA ASP A 107 -11.76 6.99 -4.13
C ASP A 107 -11.35 5.66 -3.48
N GLY A 108 -10.94 5.71 -2.21
CA GLY A 108 -10.40 4.54 -1.50
C GLY A 108 -9.00 4.14 -1.94
N ILE A 109 -8.33 4.90 -2.82
CA ILE A 109 -7.00 4.56 -3.35
C ILE A 109 -5.95 5.47 -2.70
N LEU A 110 -4.92 4.89 -2.10
CA LEU A 110 -3.72 5.60 -1.67
C LEU A 110 -2.81 5.85 -2.88
N CYS A 111 -2.62 7.12 -3.20
CA CYS A 111 -1.83 7.57 -4.33
C CYS A 111 -0.62 8.37 -3.89
N ASN A 112 0.37 8.43 -4.77
CA ASN A 112 1.51 9.32 -4.66
C ASN A 112 1.62 10.17 -5.92
N VAL A 113 1.82 11.49 -5.77
CA VAL A 113 1.98 12.41 -6.91
C VAL A 113 3.15 12.03 -7.84
N ALA A 114 4.20 11.41 -7.29
CA ALA A 114 5.45 11.09 -7.96
C ALA A 114 5.70 9.60 -8.22
N SER A 115 4.88 8.69 -7.65
CA SER A 115 5.01 7.24 -7.88
C SER A 115 4.04 6.77 -8.96
N GLU A 116 4.39 5.67 -9.63
CA GLU A 116 3.48 4.97 -10.54
C GLU A 116 2.54 3.99 -9.79
N TYR A 117 2.84 3.72 -8.51
CA TYR A 117 2.09 2.77 -7.70
C TYR A 117 0.98 3.45 -6.91
N GLU A 118 -0.18 2.79 -6.91
CA GLU A 118 -1.40 3.16 -6.21
C GLU A 118 -1.88 1.91 -5.45
N ILE A 119 -2.48 2.09 -4.27
CA ILE A 119 -2.94 0.97 -3.43
C ILE A 119 -4.44 1.13 -3.19
N ASP A 120 -5.24 0.14 -3.60
CA ASP A 120 -6.67 0.12 -3.31
C ASP A 120 -6.91 -0.27 -1.84
N LEU A 121 -7.34 0.69 -1.02
CA LEU A 121 -7.58 0.48 0.41
C LEU A 121 -8.89 -0.27 0.70
N SER A 122 -9.70 -0.56 -0.32
CA SER A 122 -10.92 -1.37 -0.18
C SER A 122 -10.64 -2.88 -0.17
N CYS A 123 -9.46 -3.29 -0.63
CA CYS A 123 -9.02 -4.69 -0.70
C CYS A 123 -7.90 -5.02 0.29
N VAL A 124 -7.76 -4.24 1.37
CA VAL A 124 -6.68 -4.42 2.34
C VAL A 124 -6.96 -5.62 3.25
N ASP A 125 -6.06 -6.60 3.21
CA ASP A 125 -6.08 -7.78 4.07
C ASP A 125 -5.35 -7.52 5.40
N ALA A 126 -4.26 -6.74 5.35
CA ALA A 126 -3.47 -6.42 6.52
C ALA A 126 -2.82 -5.02 6.41
N LEU A 127 -2.79 -4.30 7.53
CA LEU A 127 -2.18 -2.98 7.62
C LEU A 127 -1.46 -2.79 8.94
N SER A 128 -0.21 -2.34 8.89
CA SER A 128 0.62 -2.09 10.08
C SER A 128 1.37 -0.77 9.96
N TYR A 129 1.19 0.11 10.95
CA TYR A 129 1.89 1.39 11.05
C TYR A 129 3.05 1.33 12.06
N ASN A 130 4.28 1.50 11.59
CA ASN A 130 5.46 1.66 12.44
C ASN A 130 5.74 3.15 12.70
N ARG A 131 5.16 3.69 13.78
CA ARG A 131 5.31 5.10 14.13
C ARG A 131 6.76 5.57 14.36
N PRO A 132 7.63 4.83 15.09
CA PRO A 132 9.03 5.22 15.24
C PRO A 132 9.81 5.39 13.93
N GLU A 133 9.52 4.56 12.93
CA GLU A 133 10.20 4.58 11.64
C GLU A 133 9.42 5.34 10.56
N CYS A 134 8.24 5.86 10.90
CA CYS A 134 7.34 6.58 10.01
C CYS A 134 7.07 5.83 8.69
N ASN A 135 6.65 4.57 8.79
CA ASN A 135 6.29 3.77 7.62
C ASN A 135 5.03 2.91 7.85
N ILE A 136 4.36 2.58 6.74
CA ILE A 136 3.17 1.72 6.73
C ILE A 136 3.47 0.49 5.85
N TYR A 137 3.14 -0.69 6.35
CA TYR A 137 3.08 -1.91 5.57
C TYR A 137 1.62 -2.22 5.27
N ILE A 138 1.29 -2.45 4.00
CA ILE A 138 -0.06 -2.76 3.54
C ILE A 138 0.01 -4.03 2.69
N THR A 139 -0.85 -4.99 2.98
CA THR A 139 -1.18 -6.11 2.10
C THR A 139 -2.54 -5.83 1.48
N SER A 140 -2.65 -5.88 0.16
CA SER A 140 -3.90 -5.69 -0.58
C SER A 140 -3.90 -6.55 -1.83
N ASP A 141 -4.97 -7.33 -2.06
CA ASP A 141 -5.15 -8.18 -3.26
C ASP A 141 -3.89 -8.99 -3.62
N GLU A 142 -3.33 -9.71 -2.64
CA GLU A 142 -2.11 -10.51 -2.85
C GLU A 142 -0.89 -9.67 -3.26
N GLU A 143 -0.83 -8.37 -2.96
CA GLU A 143 0.36 -7.53 -3.12
C GLU A 143 0.77 -6.89 -1.80
N GLN A 144 2.07 -6.88 -1.53
CA GLN A 144 2.65 -6.23 -0.35
C GLN A 144 3.30 -4.91 -0.71
N PHE A 145 2.94 -3.87 0.02
CA PHE A 145 3.41 -2.51 -0.17
C PHE A 145 4.12 -1.98 1.07
N TYR A 146 5.17 -1.22 0.82
CA TYR A 146 5.85 -0.38 1.79
C TYR A 146 5.61 1.09 1.46
N VAL A 147 4.99 1.80 2.39
CA VAL A 147 4.75 3.25 2.30
C VAL A 147 5.71 3.95 3.24
N ASP A 148 6.70 4.63 2.67
CA ASP A 148 7.67 5.45 3.40
C ASP A 148 7.12 6.87 3.54
N LEU A 149 6.75 7.26 4.76
CA LEU A 149 6.18 8.59 5.02
C LEU A 149 7.25 9.68 5.12
N VAL A 150 8.53 9.31 5.28
CA VAL A 150 9.65 10.28 5.35
C VAL A 150 10.05 10.72 3.96
N ASN A 151 10.19 9.76 3.04
CA ASN A 151 10.54 10.01 1.65
C ASN A 151 9.30 10.16 0.75
N GLU A 152 8.11 10.00 1.32
CA GLU A 152 6.81 10.06 0.64
C GLU A 152 6.82 9.22 -0.64
N LYS A 153 7.04 7.91 -0.50
CA LYS A 153 7.11 6.93 -1.60
C LYS A 153 6.28 5.68 -1.30
N ILE A 154 5.78 5.06 -2.37
CA ILE A 154 5.13 3.75 -2.34
C ILE A 154 6.03 2.79 -3.10
N GLU A 155 6.40 1.69 -2.46
CA GLU A 155 7.21 0.61 -3.03
C GLU A 155 6.45 -0.70 -2.95
N VAL A 156 6.42 -1.45 -4.05
CA VAL A 156 5.93 -2.84 -4.06
C VAL A 156 7.07 -3.72 -3.55
N LEU A 157 6.81 -4.50 -2.50
CA LEU A 157 7.75 -5.45 -1.94
C LEU A 157 7.68 -6.81 -2.64
N GLY A 158 6.54 -7.15 -3.23
CA GLY A 158 6.26 -8.38 -3.96
C GLY A 158 4.76 -8.69 -3.96
N GLU A 159 4.38 -9.77 -4.63
CA GLU A 159 3.08 -10.40 -4.46
C GLU A 159 3.09 -11.15 -3.10
N ASP A 160 2.05 -10.97 -2.28
CA ASP A 160 1.76 -11.86 -1.17
C ASP A 160 1.48 -13.24 -1.76
N ILE A 161 2.40 -14.15 -1.53
CA ILE A 161 2.28 -15.53 -1.99
C ILE A 161 1.12 -16.11 -1.20
N SER A 162 -0.05 -16.21 -1.83
CA SER A 162 -1.22 -16.85 -1.23
C SER A 162 -0.85 -18.24 -0.72
N ASP A 163 -1.46 -18.67 0.39
CA ASP A 163 -1.27 -20.00 0.99
C ASP A 163 -1.50 -21.18 0.00
N ASP A 164 -2.04 -20.90 -1.19
CA ASP A 164 -2.30 -21.86 -2.26
C ASP A 164 -1.19 -21.96 -3.34
N GLU A 165 -0.22 -21.05 -3.35
CA GLU A 165 1.00 -21.19 -4.15
C GLU A 165 2.20 -21.38 -3.22
N VAL A 166 2.38 -22.61 -2.73
CA VAL A 166 3.69 -23.06 -2.24
C VAL A 166 4.69 -22.84 -3.38
N GLU A 167 5.36 -21.68 -3.41
CA GLU A 167 6.53 -21.46 -4.23
C GLU A 167 7.44 -22.64 -3.91
N THR A 168 7.70 -23.47 -4.92
CA THR A 168 8.59 -24.61 -4.73
C THR A 168 9.90 -24.01 -4.25
N ILE A 169 10.32 -24.31 -3.02
CA ILE A 169 11.50 -23.69 -2.40
C ILE A 169 12.69 -23.96 -3.30
N THR A 170 13.04 -22.96 -4.11
CA THR A 170 14.06 -23.10 -5.13
C THR A 170 15.42 -22.79 -4.53
N PRO A 171 16.51 -23.38 -5.05
CA PRO A 171 17.86 -23.01 -4.65
C PRO A 171 18.15 -21.51 -4.77
N GLU A 172 17.53 -20.84 -5.75
CA GLU A 172 17.69 -19.40 -6.01
C GLU A 172 17.02 -18.55 -4.93
N PHE A 173 15.83 -18.93 -4.47
CA PHE A 173 15.14 -18.29 -3.35
C PHE A 173 15.94 -18.43 -2.05
N LEU A 174 16.38 -19.66 -1.73
CA LEU A 174 17.20 -19.94 -0.55
C LEU A 174 18.50 -19.15 -0.54
N GLN A 175 19.14 -19.01 -1.71
CA GLN A 175 20.34 -18.21 -1.84
C GLN A 175 20.09 -16.73 -1.52
N LYS A 176 18.99 -16.13 -2.01
CA LYS A 176 18.62 -14.75 -1.69
C LYS A 176 18.38 -14.55 -0.19
N VAL A 177 17.65 -15.47 0.45
CA VAL A 177 17.38 -15.42 1.89
C VAL A 177 18.69 -15.48 2.69
N SER A 178 19.59 -16.40 2.32
CA SER A 178 20.92 -16.54 2.95
C SER A 178 21.74 -15.25 2.81
N GLU A 179 21.83 -14.69 1.61
CA GLU A 179 22.61 -13.47 1.36
C GLU A 179 22.07 -12.28 2.16
N ALA A 180 20.75 -12.08 2.16
CA ALA A 180 20.10 -11.04 2.93
C ALA A 180 20.37 -11.18 4.43
N TRP A 181 20.12 -12.37 4.99
CA TRP A 181 20.36 -12.67 6.40
C TRP A 181 21.83 -12.47 6.81
N ASN A 182 22.74 -13.04 6.04
CA ASN A 182 24.17 -13.05 6.36
C ASN A 182 24.77 -11.65 6.34
N SER A 183 24.18 -10.73 5.56
CA SER A 183 24.59 -9.32 5.53
C SER A 183 24.17 -8.53 6.76
N LEU A 184 23.12 -8.98 7.46
CA LEU A 184 22.49 -8.26 8.57
C LEU A 184 22.81 -8.88 9.94
N ASN A 185 23.13 -10.18 9.97
CA ASN A 185 23.37 -10.90 11.21
C ASN A 185 24.87 -11.06 11.55
N TYR A 186 25.25 -10.61 12.74
CA TYR A 186 26.64 -10.59 13.19
C TYR A 186 27.07 -11.88 13.90
N TRP A 187 26.17 -12.58 14.58
CA TRP A 187 26.51 -13.73 15.44
C TRP A 187 26.34 -15.07 14.71
N CYS A 188 25.52 -15.13 13.66
CA CYS A 188 25.38 -16.33 12.84
C CYS A 188 25.38 -16.05 11.34
N SER A 189 25.47 -17.13 10.57
CA SER A 189 25.13 -17.15 9.15
C SER A 189 24.29 -18.38 8.81
N LEU A 190 23.43 -18.25 7.82
CA LEU A 190 22.63 -19.33 7.25
C LEU A 190 23.31 -19.85 5.98
N GLU A 191 23.37 -21.17 5.87
CA GLU A 191 23.85 -21.88 4.69
C GLU A 191 22.80 -22.93 4.29
N PHE A 192 22.48 -22.98 3.00
CA PHE A 192 21.62 -24.01 2.41
C PHE A 192 22.51 -24.93 1.58
N ASP A 193 22.64 -26.19 2.00
CA ASP A 193 23.57 -27.15 1.39
C ASP A 193 23.04 -28.58 1.57
N ASP A 194 23.31 -29.47 0.61
CA ASP A 194 22.95 -30.89 0.67
C ASP A 194 21.49 -31.18 1.13
N ASN A 195 20.51 -30.38 0.69
CA ASN A 195 19.09 -30.45 1.10
C ASN A 195 18.80 -30.08 2.57
N PHE A 196 19.69 -29.34 3.24
CA PHE A 196 19.47 -28.92 4.62
C PHE A 196 19.76 -27.43 4.84
N ILE A 197 19.05 -26.85 5.81
CA ILE A 197 19.41 -25.57 6.41
C ILE A 197 20.46 -25.81 7.49
N TYR A 198 21.54 -25.04 7.44
CA TYR A 198 22.54 -24.96 8.49
C TYR A 198 22.61 -23.56 9.07
N LEU A 199 22.67 -23.50 10.40
CA LEU A 199 23.06 -22.30 11.13
C LEU A 199 24.53 -22.43 11.53
N TYR A 200 25.35 -21.52 11.06
CA TYR A 200 26.72 -21.36 11.51
C TYR A 200 26.80 -20.30 12.59
N ASP A 201 26.99 -20.74 13.83
CA ASP A 201 27.27 -19.87 14.97
C ASP A 201 28.73 -19.41 14.89
N LYS A 202 28.92 -18.12 14.59
CA LYS A 202 30.22 -17.48 14.42
C LYS A 202 30.94 -17.29 15.76
N GLU A 203 30.20 -17.17 16.86
CA GLU A 203 30.76 -16.98 18.20
C GLU A 203 31.38 -18.26 18.74
N HIS A 204 30.70 -19.40 18.53
CA HIS A 204 31.14 -20.71 19.00
C HIS A 204 31.83 -21.55 17.92
N ASN A 205 31.97 -21.01 16.71
CA ASN A 205 32.56 -21.69 15.54
C ASN A 205 31.91 -23.06 15.31
N LYS A 206 30.57 -23.10 15.36
CA LYS A 206 29.78 -24.32 15.33
C LYS A 206 28.75 -24.27 14.20
N LYS A 207 28.82 -25.24 13.30
CA LYS A 207 27.79 -25.49 12.29
C LYS A 207 26.75 -26.45 12.87
N THR A 208 25.49 -26.03 12.90
CA THR A 208 24.36 -26.81 13.38
C THR A 208 23.40 -27.04 12.22
N LYS A 209 23.03 -28.29 12.00
CA LYS A 209 21.96 -28.65 11.06
C LYS A 209 20.62 -28.32 11.72
N LEU A 210 19.79 -27.53 11.05
CA LEU A 210 18.47 -27.13 11.56
C LEU A 210 17.41 -28.10 11.05
N LEU A 211 17.10 -28.04 9.75
CA LEU A 211 15.95 -28.73 9.19
C LEU A 211 16.19 -29.10 7.71
N ALA A 212 15.42 -30.05 7.18
CA ALA A 212 15.51 -30.50 5.79
C ALA A 212 14.71 -29.59 4.86
N ILE A 213 15.28 -29.22 3.72
CA ILE A 213 14.64 -28.26 2.79
C ILE A 213 13.30 -28.78 2.26
N ASP A 214 13.16 -30.10 2.12
CA ASP A 214 11.93 -30.77 1.71
C ASP A 214 10.82 -30.79 2.75
N ASP A 215 11.14 -30.52 4.02
CA ASP A 215 10.17 -30.40 5.11
C ASP A 215 9.63 -28.96 5.26
N ILE A 216 10.22 -27.98 4.56
CA ILE A 216 9.83 -26.57 4.68
C ILE A 216 8.55 -26.32 3.89
N GLU A 217 7.54 -25.79 4.57
CA GLU A 217 6.32 -25.30 3.94
C GLU A 217 6.46 -23.82 3.56
N LEU A 218 7.10 -23.02 4.42
CA LEU A 218 7.16 -21.58 4.25
C LEU A 218 8.42 -20.95 4.86
N ILE A 219 8.98 -19.92 4.22
CA ILE A 219 10.02 -19.06 4.79
C ILE A 219 9.59 -17.60 4.66
N LYS A 220 9.47 -16.90 5.79
CA LYS A 220 9.23 -15.46 5.86
C LYS A 220 10.49 -14.75 6.34
N PHE A 221 10.88 -13.67 5.66
CA PHE A 221 11.97 -12.80 6.11
C PHE A 221 11.45 -11.37 6.33
N LYS A 222 11.41 -10.93 7.59
CA LYS A 222 10.90 -9.60 7.98
C LYS A 222 11.67 -9.07 9.18
N ASN A 223 11.96 -7.77 9.24
CA ASN A 223 12.54 -7.12 10.43
C ASN A 223 13.85 -7.75 11.00
N ASN A 224 14.72 -8.30 10.15
CA ASN A 224 15.90 -9.09 10.56
C ASN A 224 15.55 -10.35 11.37
N GLU A 225 14.42 -10.96 11.04
CA GLU A 225 13.92 -12.21 11.57
C GLU A 225 13.55 -13.13 10.40
N ILE A 226 13.92 -14.40 10.50
CA ILE A 226 13.53 -15.45 9.57
C ILE A 226 12.60 -16.38 10.33
N ASP A 227 11.36 -16.48 9.87
CA ASP A 227 10.41 -17.48 10.33
C ASP A 227 10.32 -18.59 9.28
N ILE A 228 10.43 -19.83 9.74
CA ILE A 228 10.38 -21.02 8.88
C ILE A 228 9.29 -21.93 9.43
N ASP A 229 8.25 -22.15 8.64
CA ASP A 229 7.18 -23.11 8.94
C ASP A 229 7.52 -24.43 8.22
N PHE A 230 7.38 -25.56 8.90
CA PHE A 230 7.75 -26.88 8.40
C PHE A 230 6.82 -27.97 8.95
N ASP A 231 6.82 -29.11 8.26
CA ASP A 231 6.12 -30.32 8.70
C ASP A 231 6.50 -30.67 10.15
N GLU A 232 5.50 -30.85 11.02
CA GLU A 232 5.67 -31.09 12.46
C GLU A 232 6.81 -32.10 12.77
N ASP A 233 7.82 -31.65 13.50
CA ASP A 233 9.00 -32.45 13.83
C ASP A 233 8.70 -33.56 14.86
N GLU A 234 9.71 -34.39 15.16
CA GLU A 234 9.57 -35.48 16.14
C GLU A 234 9.24 -35.02 17.58
N ASN A 235 9.38 -33.72 17.87
CA ASN A 235 9.13 -33.10 19.16
C ASN A 235 7.83 -32.28 19.20
N GLY A 236 7.12 -32.17 18.08
CA GLY A 236 5.86 -31.43 17.95
C GLY A 236 6.03 -29.94 17.65
N PHE A 237 7.18 -29.52 17.13
CA PHE A 237 7.39 -28.16 16.62
C PHE A 237 7.08 -28.11 15.13
N ASP A 238 6.39 -27.07 14.69
CA ASP A 238 5.98 -26.80 13.32
C ASP A 238 6.59 -25.50 12.77
N CYS A 239 7.35 -24.78 13.60
CA CYS A 239 7.95 -23.52 13.22
C CYS A 239 9.29 -23.24 13.93
N LEU A 240 10.09 -22.39 13.31
CA LEU A 240 11.38 -21.92 13.81
C LEU A 240 11.56 -20.45 13.43
N SER A 241 11.80 -19.61 14.43
CA SER A 241 12.21 -18.23 14.23
C SER A 241 13.70 -18.05 14.53
N ILE A 242 14.41 -17.33 13.67
CA ILE A 242 15.81 -16.96 13.81
C ILE A 242 15.89 -15.44 13.79
N ASN A 243 16.39 -14.84 14.86
CA ASN A 243 16.54 -13.39 14.96
C ASN A 243 17.93 -12.98 15.50
N LYS A 244 18.13 -11.68 15.71
CA LYS A 244 19.39 -11.13 16.23
C LYS A 244 19.77 -11.60 17.64
N TYR A 245 18.86 -12.22 18.38
CA TYR A 245 19.09 -12.71 19.75
C TYR A 245 19.31 -14.22 19.83
N GLY A 246 18.92 -14.98 18.82
CA GLY A 246 19.05 -16.43 18.83
C GLY A 246 18.05 -17.12 17.92
N VAL A 247 17.86 -18.41 18.19
CA VAL A 247 16.87 -19.29 17.56
C VAL A 247 15.78 -19.58 18.57
N THR A 248 14.53 -19.47 18.15
CA THR A 248 13.32 -19.79 18.93
C THR A 248 12.46 -20.78 18.16
N MET A 249 11.85 -21.71 18.88
CA MET A 249 10.85 -22.68 18.41
C MET A 249 9.61 -22.54 19.28
#